data_AF-A0A1V6DKP9-F1
#
_entry.id   AF-A0A1V6DKP9-F1
#
_cell.length_a   1.000
_cell.length_b   1.000
_cell.length_c   1.000
_cell.angle_alpha   90.00
_cell.angle_beta   90.00
_cell.angle_gamma   90.00
#
_symmetry.space_group_name_H-M   'P 1'
#
loop_
_entity.id
_entity.type
_entity.pdbx_description
1 polymer ?
#
loop_
_entity_poly.entity_id
_entity_poly.type
_entity_poly.pdbx_seq_one_letter_code
_entity_poly.pdbx_strand_id
1 'polypeptide(L)'
;MNEISAAVILADKSDVHRTRVRKKDVPVMDIHDRVSYAAERSFLDVDAEKRVITLTLTIDTGICPVMEYFEIFLSRMTMCRKAASVLGCEFKLEINGACLL
;
A
#
# COMPACT_ATOMS: atom_id res chain seq x y z
N MET A 1 -14.17 13.22 -7.71
CA MET A 1 -12.74 13.27 -7.37
C MET A 1 -12.06 14.02 -8.51
N ASN A 2 -11.33 15.09 -8.22
CA ASN A 2 -10.53 15.79 -9.24
C ASN A 2 -9.09 15.25 -9.24
N GLU A 3 -8.29 15.65 -10.22
CA GLU A 3 -6.91 15.18 -10.41
C GLU A 3 -6.03 15.44 -9.18
N ILE A 4 -6.15 16.61 -8.56
CA ILE A 4 -5.39 16.97 -7.35
C ILE A 4 -5.74 16.01 -6.20
N SER A 5 -7.03 15.75 -5.98
CA SER A 5 -7.47 14.82 -4.93
C SER A 5 -6.98 13.40 -5.20
N ALA A 6 -6.98 12.97 -6.46
CA ALA A 6 -6.48 11.66 -6.86
C ALA A 6 -4.97 11.51 -6.60
N ALA A 7 -4.19 12.54 -6.95
CA ALA A 7 -2.75 12.57 -6.67
C ALA A 7 -2.46 12.52 -5.16
N VAL A 8 -3.22 13.24 -4.33
CA VAL A 8 -3.09 13.22 -2.87
C VAL A 8 -3.41 11.84 -2.30
N ILE A 9 -4.48 11.19 -2.76
CA ILE A 9 -4.85 9.83 -2.33
C ILE A 9 -3.75 8.81 -2.63
N LEU A 10 -3.14 8.89 -3.81
CA LEU A 10 -2.04 8.01 -4.20
C LEU A 10 -0.79 8.30 -3.36
N ALA A 11 -0.46 9.57 -3.15
CA ALA A 11 0.69 9.98 -2.34
C ALA A 11 0.59 9.53 -0.88
N ASP A 12 -0.59 9.62 -0.25
CA ASP A 12 -0.84 9.19 1.13
C ASP A 12 -0.60 7.68 1.34
N LYS A 13 -0.81 6.89 0.30
CA LYS A 13 -0.77 5.42 0.37
C LYS A 13 0.63 4.81 0.22
N SER A 14 1.64 5.64 -0.01
CA SER A 14 3.07 5.31 0.06
C SER A 14 3.56 5.01 1.49
N ASP A 15 2.74 5.35 2.50
CA ASP A 15 3.21 5.57 3.86
C ASP A 15 2.95 4.42 4.84
N VAL A 16 2.73 3.21 4.32
CA VAL A 16 2.64 2.00 5.15
C VAL A 16 4.05 1.51 5.43
N HIS A 17 4.59 1.98 6.54
CA HIS A 17 5.97 1.69 6.90
C HIS A 17 6.13 1.48 8.40
N ARG A 18 6.91 0.46 8.77
CA ARG A 18 7.17 0.07 10.16
C ARG A 18 7.63 1.20 11.08
N THR A 19 8.31 2.22 10.55
CA THR A 19 8.84 3.33 11.35
C THR A 19 7.76 4.29 11.87
N ARG A 20 6.54 4.23 11.32
CA ARG A 20 5.38 4.98 11.83
C ARG A 20 4.77 4.36 13.08
N VAL A 21 5.02 3.08 13.32
CA VAL A 21 4.46 2.35 14.47
C VAL A 21 5.29 2.70 15.71
N ARG A 22 4.68 3.46 16.62
CA ARG A 22 5.35 3.97 17.83
C ARG A 22 5.51 2.90 18.93
N LYS A 23 4.62 1.91 18.95
CA LYS A 23 4.69 0.76 19.87
C LYS A 23 5.57 -0.31 19.22
N LYS A 24 6.60 -0.80 19.93
CA LYS A 24 7.44 -1.90 19.45
C LYS A 24 7.01 -3.27 20.01
N ASP A 25 6.13 -3.26 21.00
CA ASP A 25 5.62 -4.47 21.63
C ASP A 25 4.50 -5.08 20.78
N VAL A 26 4.88 -6.04 19.94
CA VAL A 26 3.98 -6.82 19.06
C VAL A 26 2.73 -7.36 19.78
N PRO A 27 2.78 -7.85 21.04
CA PRO A 27 1.60 -8.36 21.73
C PRO A 27 0.51 -7.31 22.03
N VAL A 28 0.84 -6.02 21.99
CA VAL A 28 -0.05 -4.90 22.32
C VAL A 28 -0.52 -4.15 21.07
N MET A 29 -0.09 -4.58 19.88
CA MET A 29 -0.48 -3.99 18.61
C MET A 29 -1.91 -4.41 18.25
N ASP A 30 -2.71 -3.45 17.78
CA ASP A 30 -3.94 -3.78 17.08
C ASP A 30 -3.64 -4.30 15.67
N ILE A 31 -4.69 -4.75 14.97
CA ILE A 31 -4.53 -5.35 13.64
C ILE A 31 -3.90 -4.39 12.61
N HIS A 32 -4.12 -3.08 12.74
CA HIS A 32 -3.59 -2.08 11.81
C HIS A 32 -2.14 -1.71 12.14
N ASP A 33 -1.79 -1.64 13.42
CA ASP A 33 -0.42 -1.49 13.88
C ASP A 33 0.43 -2.68 13.44
N ARG A 34 -0.08 -3.92 13.59
CA ARG A 34 0.64 -5.15 13.23
C ARG A 34 0.98 -5.21 11.74
N VAL A 35 0.01 -5.00 10.86
CA VAL A 35 0.23 -5.00 9.40
C VAL A 35 1.14 -3.85 8.96
N SER A 36 1.02 -2.67 9.58
CA SER A 36 1.91 -1.54 9.29
C SER A 36 3.33 -1.82 9.75
N TYR A 37 3.50 -2.54 10.87
CA TYR A 37 4.80 -2.97 11.38
C TYR A 37 5.43 -4.08 10.52
N ALA A 38 4.60 -4.99 9.99
CA ALA A 38 5.03 -6.02 9.05
C ALA A 38 5.51 -5.44 7.71
N ALA A 39 5.03 -4.26 7.31
CA ALA A 39 5.49 -3.57 6.10
C ALA A 39 6.91 -2.99 6.28
N GLU A 40 7.89 -3.74 5.81
CA GLU A 40 9.31 -3.36 5.84
C GLU A 40 9.62 -2.25 4.86
N ARG A 41 9.00 -2.28 3.67
CA ARG A 41 9.21 -1.32 2.59
C ARG A 41 7.89 -1.06 1.89
N SER A 42 7.70 0.19 1.47
CA SER A 42 6.57 0.64 0.67
C SER A 42 7.08 1.68 -0.30
N PHE A 43 6.84 1.46 -1.59
CA PHE A 43 7.31 2.35 -2.65
C PHE A 43 6.22 2.50 -3.72
N LEU A 44 5.95 3.74 -4.12
CA LEU A 44 5.00 4.06 -5.18
C LEU A 44 5.78 4.56 -6.40
N ASP A 45 5.77 3.78 -7.47
CA ASP A 45 6.44 4.09 -8.73
C ASP A 45 5.44 4.58 -9.77
N VAL A 46 5.85 5.52 -10.62
CA VAL A 46 5.01 6.10 -11.68
C VAL A 46 5.72 5.98 -13.02
N ASP A 47 5.19 5.12 -13.88
CA ASP A 47 5.61 5.00 -15.28
C ASP A 47 4.68 5.85 -16.14
N ALA A 48 5.14 7.05 -16.51
CA ALA A 48 4.36 7.99 -17.31
C ALA A 48 4.13 7.52 -18.75
N GLU A 49 5.06 6.76 -19.33
CA GLU A 49 4.95 6.25 -20.70
C GLU A 49 3.88 5.16 -20.78
N LYS A 50 3.92 4.22 -19.84
CA LYS A 50 2.93 3.13 -19.77
C LYS A 50 1.63 3.55 -19.10
N ARG A 51 1.60 4.72 -18.45
CA ARG A 51 0.50 5.18 -17.59
C ARG A 51 0.16 4.18 -16.50
N VAL A 52 1.18 3.69 -15.81
CA VAL A 52 1.03 2.70 -14.73
C VAL A 52 1.60 3.28 -13.44
N ILE A 53 0.84 3.17 -12.37
CA ILE A 53 1.27 3.50 -11.01
C ILE A 53 1.35 2.21 -10.22
N THR A 54 2.54 1.86 -9.73
CA THR A 54 2.77 0.59 -9.03
C THR A 54 3.10 0.84 -7.57
N LEU A 55 2.28 0.29 -6.66
CA LEU A 55 2.61 0.22 -5.24
C LEU A 55 3.32 -1.12 -4.97
N THR A 56 4.60 -1.03 -4.59
CA THR A 56 5.43 -2.19 -4.23
C THR A 56 5.60 -2.24 -2.72
N LEU A 57 5.29 -3.39 -2.13
CA LEU A 57 5.39 -3.64 -0.69
C LEU A 57 6.31 -4.82 -0.40
N THR A 58 7.11 -4.68 0.66
CA THR A 58 7.82 -5.80 1.28
C THR A 58 7.21 -6.05 2.65
N ILE A 59 6.64 -7.23 2.85
CA ILE A 59 5.96 -7.64 4.08
C ILE A 59 6.74 -8.76 4.75
N ASP A 60 7.04 -8.60 6.05
CA ASP A 60 7.56 -9.65 6.90
C ASP A 60 6.44 -10.65 7.25
N THR A 61 6.50 -11.81 6.58
CA THR A 61 5.52 -12.89 6.74
C THR A 61 5.64 -13.64 8.07
N GLY A 62 6.70 -13.42 8.85
CA GLY A 62 6.82 -13.90 10.22
C GLY A 62 5.93 -13.11 11.19
N ILE A 63 5.55 -11.87 10.84
CA ILE A 63 4.68 -11.00 11.64
C ILE A 63 3.23 -11.06 11.14
N CYS A 64 3.03 -11.00 9.82
CA CYS A 64 1.70 -11.00 9.21
C CYS A 64 1.72 -11.72 7.85
N PRO A 65 0.85 -12.73 7.63
CA PRO A 65 0.67 -13.34 6.33
C PRO A 65 0.25 -12.31 5.26
N VAL A 66 0.72 -12.48 4.02
CA VAL A 66 0.42 -11.56 2.90
C VAL A 66 -1.08 -11.39 2.68
N MET A 67 -1.86 -12.48 2.78
CA MET A 67 -3.31 -12.43 2.59
C MET A 67 -4.02 -11.62 3.68
N GLU A 68 -3.57 -11.74 4.93
CA GLU A 68 -4.13 -10.97 6.05
C GLU A 68 -3.83 -9.47 5.88
N TYR A 69 -2.60 -9.14 5.49
CA TYR A 69 -2.24 -7.76 5.13
C TYR A 69 -3.12 -7.25 4.00
N PHE A 70 -3.29 -8.05 2.94
CA PHE A 70 -4.10 -7.71 1.79
C PHE A 70 -5.55 -7.44 2.17
N GLU A 71 -6.19 -8.30 2.97
CA GLU A 71 -7.57 -8.12 3.43
C GLU A 71 -7.76 -6.81 4.20
N ILE A 72 -6.87 -6.50 5.15
CA ILE A 72 -6.97 -5.29 5.97
C ILE A 72 -6.76 -4.03 5.11
N PHE A 73 -5.92 -4.11 4.07
CA PHE A 73 -5.55 -2.96 3.24
C PHE A 73 -6.32 -2.86 1.92
N LEU A 74 -7.16 -3.83 1.58
CA LEU A 74 -7.88 -3.95 0.31
C LEU A 74 -8.76 -2.74 -0.02
N SER A 75 -9.50 -2.25 0.98
CA SER A 75 -10.39 -1.09 0.80
C SER A 75 -9.63 0.15 0.33
N ARG A 76 -8.44 0.35 0.89
CA ARG A 76 -7.57 1.46 0.53
C ARG A 76 -6.90 1.24 -0.84
N MET A 77 -6.52 0.02 -1.21
CA MET A 77 -5.99 -0.26 -2.56
C MET A 77 -7.05 -0.07 -3.64
N THR A 78 -8.30 -0.37 -3.33
CA THR A 78 -9.44 -0.06 -4.20
C THR A 78 -9.60 1.44 -4.41
N MET A 79 -9.31 2.26 -3.38
CA MET A 79 -9.30 3.72 -3.50
C MET A 79 -8.14 4.21 -4.37
N CYS A 80 -6.93 3.67 -4.21
CA CYS A 80 -5.79 3.96 -5.09
C CYS A 80 -6.10 3.65 -6.55
N ARG A 81 -6.72 2.50 -6.84
CA ARG A 81 -7.15 2.15 -8.19
C ARG A 81 -8.13 3.16 -8.79
N LYS A 82 -9.11 3.62 -8.00
CA LYS A 82 -10.04 4.68 -8.44
C LYS A 82 -9.33 6.01 -8.68
N ALA A 83 -8.37 6.37 -7.83
CA ALA A 83 -7.58 7.59 -7.98
C ALA A 83 -6.69 7.54 -9.23
N ALA A 84 -5.97 6.44 -9.47
CA ALA A 84 -5.17 6.25 -10.68
C ALA A 84 -6.03 6.37 -11.94
N SER A 85 -7.24 5.78 -11.92
CA SER A 85 -8.18 5.90 -13.05
C SER A 85 -8.60 7.34 -13.34
N VAL A 86 -8.74 8.20 -12.32
CA VAL A 86 -9.00 9.65 -12.51
C VAL A 86 -7.83 10.34 -13.23
N LEU A 87 -6.60 9.88 -12.99
CA LEU A 87 -5.39 10.35 -13.67
C LEU A 87 -5.15 9.66 -15.02
N GLY A 88 -6.09 8.85 -15.50
CA GLY A 88 -5.92 8.08 -16.73
C GLY A 88 -4.82 7.00 -16.66
N CYS A 89 -4.48 6.55 -15.46
CA CYS A 89 -3.46 5.54 -15.19
C CYS A 89 -4.06 4.22 -14.68
N GLU A 90 -3.38 3.12 -14.94
CA GLU A 90 -3.60 1.84 -14.28
C GLU A 90 -2.92 1.84 -12.91
N PHE A 91 -3.50 1.16 -11.92
CA PHE A 91 -2.87 0.94 -10.62
C PHE A 91 -2.53 -0.53 -10.45
N LYS A 92 -1.28 -0.81 -10.07
CA LYS A 92 -0.79 -2.16 -9.77
C LYS A 92 -0.34 -2.30 -8.33
N LEU A 93 -0.57 -3.47 -7.76
CA LEU A 93 -0.09 -3.83 -6.42
C LEU A 93 0.85 -5.02 -6.50
N GLU A 94 2.09 -4.81 -6.06
CA GLU A 94 3.09 -5.87 -5.91
C GLU A 94 3.42 -6.06 -4.42
N ILE A 95 3.37 -7.31 -3.95
CA ILE A 95 3.76 -7.65 -2.58
C ILE A 95 4.76 -8.81 -2.63
N ASN A 96 5.96 -8.60 -2.07
CA ASN A 96 7.04 -9.60 -2.04
C ASN A 96 7.34 -10.21 -3.43
N GLY A 97 7.28 -9.40 -4.49
CA GLY A 97 7.51 -9.82 -5.88
C GLY A 97 6.33 -10.49 -6.58
N ALA A 98 5.19 -10.65 -5.89
CA ALA A 98 3.96 -11.16 -6.51
C ALA A 98 3.03 -10.01 -6.90
N CYS A 99 2.63 -9.95 -8.17
CA CYS A 99 1.63 -9.01 -8.67
C CYS A 99 0.22 -9.53 -8.34
N LEU A 100 -0.58 -8.75 -7.63
CA LEU A 100 -1.89 -9.15 -7.12
C LEU A 100 -3.06 -8.45 -7.83
N LEU A 101 -2.85 -7.21 -8.26
CA LEU A 101 -3.82 -6.34 -8.92
C LEU A 101 -3.14 -5.52 -10.00
#